data_AF-A0A7F8R635-F1
#
_entry.id   AF-A0A7F8R635-F1
#
_cell.length_a   1.000
_cell.length_b   1.000
_cell.length_c   1.000
_cell.angle_alpha   90.00
_cell.angle_beta   90.00
_cell.angle_gamma   90.00
#
_symmetry.space_group_name_H-M   'P 1'
#
loop_
_entity.id
_entity.type
_entity.pdbx_description
1 polymer ?
#
loop_
_entity_poly.entity_id
_entity_poly.type
_entity_poly.pdbx_seq_one_letter_code
_entity_poly.pdbx_strand_id
1 'polypeptide(L)'
;MQPSSLSQMIQSLKAVIENADAVYEKIVHCQKAAMEFHEHLHSIGTKEGLKERKLQKAVESFTWNITILKGQADLLKYAKNETLENLKQIHYAALSCGLNKPGTENADVQKPRRSLEVIPEKANDETGD
;
A
#
# COMPACT_ATOMS: atom_id res chain seq x y z
N MET A 1 4.23 -6.11 -28.81
CA MET A 1 5.32 -5.65 -27.91
C MET A 1 4.77 -5.72 -26.49
N GLN A 2 5.31 -6.59 -25.63
CA GLN A 2 4.86 -6.70 -24.23
C GLN A 2 5.23 -5.40 -23.49
N PRO A 3 4.38 -4.86 -22.59
CA PRO A 3 4.73 -3.68 -21.82
C PRO A 3 5.99 -3.96 -21.01
N SER A 4 6.92 -3.01 -20.94
CA SER A 4 8.09 -3.13 -20.09
C SER A 4 7.67 -3.39 -18.64
N SER A 5 8.50 -4.10 -17.85
CA SER A 5 8.21 -4.40 -16.43
C SER A 5 7.81 -3.15 -15.63
N LEU A 6 8.39 -1.99 -15.95
CA LEU A 6 8.02 -0.70 -15.36
C LEU A 6 6.59 -0.25 -15.75
N SER A 7 6.20 -0.42 -17.02
CA SER A 7 4.85 -0.09 -17.46
C SER A 7 3.80 -0.99 -16.78
N GLN A 8 4.11 -2.27 -16.59
CA GLN A 8 3.23 -3.20 -15.87
C GLN A 8 3.09 -2.78 -14.40
N MET A 9 4.20 -2.42 -13.75
CA MET A 9 4.20 -1.90 -12.38
C MET A 9 3.33 -0.65 -12.23
N ILE A 10 3.52 0.35 -13.11
CA ILE A 10 2.74 1.60 -13.08
C ILE A 10 1.24 1.31 -13.28
N GLN A 11 0.88 0.39 -14.19
CA GLN A 11 -0.52 -0.01 -14.39
C GLN A 11 -1.10 -0.66 -13.13
N SER A 12 -0.37 -1.56 -12.47
CA SER A 12 -0.82 -2.18 -11.22
C SER A 12 -1.02 -1.16 -10.10
N LEU A 13 -0.12 -0.18 -9.94
CA LEU A 13 -0.27 0.89 -8.95
C LEU A 13 -1.52 1.74 -9.22
N LYS A 14 -1.77 2.09 -10.50
CA LYS A 14 -2.98 2.82 -10.90
C LYS A 14 -4.26 2.03 -10.62
N ALA A 15 -4.27 0.74 -10.94
CA ALA A 15 -5.41 -0.13 -10.68
C ALA A 15 -5.75 -0.19 -9.18
N VAL A 16 -4.74 -0.23 -8.30
CA VAL A 16 -4.97 -0.16 -6.85
C VAL A 16 -5.63 1.17 -6.45
N ILE A 17 -5.12 2.30 -6.95
CA ILE A 17 -5.66 3.64 -6.63
C ILE A 17 -7.12 3.77 -7.08
N GLU A 18 -7.42 3.34 -8.31
CA GLU A 18 -8.75 3.46 -8.93
C GLU A 18 -9.80 2.59 -8.21
N ASN A 19 -9.42 1.39 -7.76
CA ASN A 19 -10.37 0.45 -7.13
C ASN A 19 -10.49 0.62 -5.61
N ALA A 20 -9.48 1.20 -4.95
CA ALA A 20 -9.42 1.27 -3.49
C ALA A 20 -10.64 1.98 -2.88
N ASP A 21 -11.11 3.08 -3.47
CA ASP A 21 -12.26 3.83 -2.92
C ASP A 21 -13.55 3.00 -2.97
N ALA A 22 -13.83 2.37 -4.11
CA ALA A 22 -15.03 1.54 -4.27
C ALA A 22 -15.05 0.34 -3.31
N VAL A 23 -13.88 -0.27 -3.06
CA VAL A 23 -13.76 -1.37 -2.09
C VAL A 23 -13.88 -0.85 -0.65
N TYR A 24 -13.25 0.28 -0.34
CA TYR A 24 -13.32 0.92 0.98
C TYR A 24 -14.77 1.22 1.36
N GLU A 25 -15.54 1.86 0.46
CA GLU A 25 -16.96 2.16 0.70
C GLU A 25 -17.79 0.90 0.96
N LYS A 26 -17.53 -0.19 0.23
CA LYS A 26 -18.19 -1.49 0.47
C LYS A 26 -17.87 -2.05 1.85
N ILE A 27 -16.61 -1.96 2.28
CA ILE A 27 -16.19 -2.44 3.61
C ILE A 27 -16.86 -1.59 4.70
N VAL A 28 -16.86 -0.27 4.58
CA VAL A 28 -17.48 0.65 5.55
C VAL A 28 -18.99 0.42 5.63
N HIS A 29 -19.65 0.27 4.48
CA HIS A 29 -21.08 -0.05 4.44
C HIS A 29 -21.39 -1.40 5.11
N CYS A 30 -20.61 -2.44 4.81
CA CYS A 30 -20.75 -3.76 5.43
C CYS A 30 -20.51 -3.70 6.94
N GLN A 31 -19.49 -2.96 7.40
CA GLN A 31 -19.21 -2.76 8.81
C GLN A 31 -20.39 -2.08 9.53
N LYS A 32 -20.98 -1.04 8.93
CA LYS A 32 -22.14 -0.35 9.50
C LYS A 32 -23.33 -1.29 9.64
N ALA A 33 -23.66 -2.03 8.59
CA ALA A 33 -24.73 -3.03 8.64
C ALA A 33 -24.46 -4.13 9.68
N ALA A 34 -23.20 -4.57 9.81
CA ALA A 34 -22.80 -5.53 10.83
C ALA A 34 -22.97 -4.97 12.25
N MET A 35 -22.64 -3.70 12.49
CA MET A 35 -22.85 -3.05 13.79
C MET A 35 -24.34 -2.98 14.14
N GLU A 36 -25.19 -2.56 13.20
CA GLU A 36 -26.65 -2.52 13.38
C GLU A 36 -27.23 -3.92 13.66
N PHE A 37 -26.72 -4.95 12.97
CA PHE A 37 -27.11 -6.33 13.24
C PHE A 37 -26.65 -6.81 14.63
N HIS A 38 -25.42 -6.46 15.03
CA HIS A 38 -24.85 -6.84 16.32
C HIS A 38 -25.66 -6.31 17.51
N GLU A 39 -26.25 -5.11 17.41
CA GLU A 39 -27.16 -4.56 18.43
C GLU A 39 -28.36 -5.47 18.70
N HIS A 40 -28.83 -6.18 17.68
CA HIS A 40 -29.99 -7.06 17.75
C HIS A 40 -29.63 -8.54 17.95
N LEU A 41 -28.37 -8.92 17.70
CA LEU A 41 -27.89 -10.30 17.65
C LEU A 41 -28.18 -11.07 18.94
N HIS A 42 -28.00 -10.45 20.11
CA HIS A 42 -28.31 -11.10 21.39
C HIS A 42 -29.80 -11.42 21.52
N SER A 43 -30.67 -10.46 21.19
CA SER A 43 -32.12 -10.65 21.23
C SER A 43 -32.58 -11.73 20.25
N ILE A 44 -32.06 -11.69 19.02
CA ILE A 44 -32.34 -12.70 17.99
C ILE A 44 -31.92 -14.08 18.49
N GLY A 45 -30.70 -14.23 19.00
CA GLY A 45 -30.24 -15.53 19.47
C GLY A 45 -31.03 -16.08 20.65
N THR A 46 -31.52 -15.20 21.55
CA THR A 46 -32.42 -15.61 22.63
C THR A 46 -33.77 -16.10 22.08
N LYS A 47 -34.36 -15.36 21.12
CA LYS A 47 -35.63 -15.73 20.46
C LYS A 47 -35.53 -17.06 19.71
N GLU A 48 -34.40 -17.32 19.08
CA GLU A 48 -34.09 -18.59 18.38
C GLU A 48 -33.72 -19.74 19.33
N GLY A 49 -33.78 -19.52 20.65
CA GLY A 49 -33.56 -20.57 21.67
C GLY A 49 -32.09 -20.96 21.86
N LEU A 50 -31.13 -20.11 21.50
CA LEU A 50 -29.72 -20.36 21.82
C LEU A 50 -29.50 -20.31 23.33
N LYS A 51 -28.79 -21.32 23.85
CA LYS A 51 -28.32 -21.34 25.24
C LYS A 51 -27.30 -20.21 25.45
N GLU A 52 -27.34 -19.57 26.62
CA GLU A 52 -26.52 -18.40 26.99
C GLU A 52 -25.03 -18.54 26.61
N ARG A 53 -24.38 -19.65 26.97
CA ARG A 53 -22.97 -19.89 26.61
C ARG A 53 -22.69 -19.90 25.10
N LYS A 54 -23.61 -20.47 24.30
CA LYS A 54 -23.49 -20.48 22.83
C LYS A 54 -23.78 -19.10 22.25
N LEU A 55 -24.77 -18.40 22.81
CA LEU A 55 -25.14 -17.05 22.41
C LEU A 55 -23.99 -16.07 22.64
N GLN A 56 -23.41 -16.08 23.85
CA GLN A 56 -22.28 -15.22 24.22
C GLN A 56 -21.11 -15.41 23.26
N LYS A 57 -20.74 -16.67 22.98
CA LYS A 57 -19.67 -16.98 22.01
C LYS A 57 -19.99 -16.48 20.60
N ALA A 58 -21.25 -16.56 20.16
CA ALA A 58 -21.66 -16.06 18.85
C ALA A 58 -21.54 -14.52 18.77
N VAL A 59 -21.96 -13.81 19.81
CA VAL A 59 -21.85 -12.34 19.91
C VAL A 59 -20.37 -11.90 19.92
N GLU A 60 -19.53 -12.55 20.72
CA GLU A 60 -18.09 -12.28 20.77
C GLU A 60 -17.41 -12.56 19.42
N SER A 61 -17.73 -13.70 18.80
CA SER A 61 -17.18 -14.04 17.48
C SER A 61 -17.62 -13.04 16.41
N PHE A 62 -18.87 -12.56 16.48
CA PHE A 62 -19.38 -11.55 15.56
C PHE A 62 -18.72 -10.18 15.77
N THR A 63 -18.43 -9.80 17.01
CA THR A 63 -17.66 -8.58 17.32
C THR A 63 -16.29 -8.61 16.62
N TRP A 64 -15.65 -9.78 16.55
CA TRP A 64 -14.38 -9.93 15.84
C TRP A 64 -14.50 -9.62 14.35
N ASN A 65 -15.60 -10.03 13.69
CA ASN A 65 -15.87 -9.69 12.29
C ASN A 65 -15.91 -8.16 12.06
N ILE A 66 -16.57 -7.41 12.96
CA ILE A 66 -16.62 -5.94 12.88
C ILE A 66 -15.21 -5.35 12.98
N THR A 67 -14.39 -5.84 13.92
CA THR A 67 -13.02 -5.34 14.09
C THR A 67 -12.12 -5.67 12.89
N ILE A 68 -12.34 -6.81 12.23
CA ILE A 68 -11.62 -7.17 11.00
C ILE A 68 -12.00 -6.27 9.84
N LEU A 69 -13.30 -6.01 9.64
CA LEU A 69 -13.75 -5.08 8.60
C LEU A 69 -13.14 -3.70 8.80
N LYS A 70 -13.11 -3.20 10.04
CA LYS A 70 -12.43 -1.95 10.38
C LYS A 70 -10.94 -1.99 10.01
N GLY A 71 -10.24 -3.05 10.43
CA GLY A 71 -8.81 -3.23 10.13
C GLY A 71 -8.52 -3.30 8.62
N GLN A 72 -9.38 -3.96 7.85
CA GLN A 72 -9.26 -4.03 6.39
C GLN A 72 -9.47 -2.67 5.73
N ALA A 73 -10.45 -1.88 6.20
CA ALA A 73 -10.67 -0.53 5.71
C ALA A 73 -9.44 0.37 5.97
N ASP A 74 -8.86 0.30 7.17
CA ASP A 74 -7.67 1.05 7.55
C ASP A 74 -6.44 0.64 6.72
N LEU A 75 -6.23 -0.67 6.54
CA LEU A 75 -5.14 -1.21 5.70
C LEU A 75 -5.27 -0.78 4.24
N LEU A 76 -6.49 -0.81 3.68
CA LEU A 76 -6.72 -0.39 2.29
C LEU A 76 -6.44 1.10 2.10
N LYS A 77 -6.88 1.94 3.05
CA LYS A 77 -6.60 3.37 3.04
C LYS A 77 -5.09 3.65 3.12
N TYR A 78 -4.39 2.94 3.98
CA TYR A 78 -2.93 3.01 4.07
C TYR A 78 -2.25 2.60 2.76
N ALA A 79 -2.61 1.43 2.21
CA ALA A 79 -2.03 0.91 0.98
C ALA A 79 -2.25 1.85 -0.22
N LYS A 80 -3.43 2.48 -0.33
CA LYS A 80 -3.70 3.49 -1.36
C LYS A 80 -2.77 4.70 -1.23
N ASN A 81 -2.60 5.22 -0.01
CA ASN A 81 -1.74 6.38 0.25
C ASN A 81 -0.27 6.07 -0.05
N GLU A 82 0.21 4.90 0.37
CA GLU A 82 1.57 4.43 0.07
C GLU A 82 1.77 4.26 -1.45
N THR A 83 0.78 3.71 -2.15
CA THR A 83 0.80 3.57 -3.62
C THR A 83 0.87 4.93 -4.33
N LEU A 84 0.14 5.93 -3.84
CA LEU A 84 0.20 7.30 -4.36
C LEU A 84 1.60 7.91 -4.18
N GLU A 85 2.22 7.69 -3.02
CA GLU A 85 3.57 8.20 -2.76
C GLU A 85 4.63 7.49 -3.62
N ASN A 86 4.52 6.17 -3.75
CA ASN A 86 5.38 5.39 -4.64
C ASN A 86 5.30 5.89 -6.09
N LEU A 87 4.12 6.25 -6.57
CA LEU A 87 3.95 6.79 -7.92
C LEU A 87 4.66 8.15 -8.10
N LYS A 88 4.63 9.02 -7.08
CA LYS A 88 5.39 10.29 -7.11
C LYS A 88 6.89 10.03 -7.14
N GLN A 89 7.39 9.11 -6.32
CA GLN A 89 8.81 8.77 -6.28
C GLN A 89 9.28 8.21 -7.63
N ILE A 90 8.50 7.31 -8.26
CA ILE A 90 8.78 6.81 -9.60
C ILE A 90 8.84 7.95 -10.62
N HIS A 91 7.89 8.90 -10.54
CA HIS A 91 7.88 10.06 -11.42
C HIS A 91 9.16 10.91 -11.26
N TYR A 92 9.53 11.27 -10.03
CA TYR A 92 10.75 12.05 -9.77
C TYR A 92 12.04 11.32 -10.17
N ALA A 93 12.10 10.00 -9.96
CA ALA A 93 13.22 9.20 -10.43
C ALA A 93 13.31 9.22 -11.97
N ALA A 94 12.18 9.07 -12.67
CA ALA A 94 12.15 9.15 -14.13
C ALA A 94 12.59 10.52 -14.66
N LEU A 95 12.16 11.61 -14.01
CA LEU A 95 12.60 12.98 -14.33
C LEU A 95 14.12 13.13 -14.13
N SER A 96 14.64 12.67 -13.00
CA SER A 96 16.07 12.76 -12.65
C SER A 96 16.95 11.94 -13.60
N CYS A 97 16.42 10.83 -14.12
CA CYS A 97 17.09 9.98 -15.11
C CYS A 97 16.91 10.48 -16.56
N GLY A 98 16.18 11.57 -16.80
CA GLY A 98 15.94 12.10 -18.15
C GLY A 98 15.01 11.24 -19.02
N LEU A 99 14.22 10.35 -18.42
CA LEU A 99 13.34 9.39 -19.11
C LEU A 99 11.99 9.99 -19.54
N ASN A 100 11.78 11.28 -19.33
CA ASN A 100 10.52 11.99 -19.58
C ASN A 100 10.43 12.70 -20.94
N LYS A 101 11.45 12.58 -21.81
CA LYS A 101 11.44 13.22 -23.13
C LYS A 101 10.82 12.30 -24.19
N PRO A 102 9.66 12.65 -24.79
CA PRO A 102 9.16 11.94 -25.96
C PRO A 102 10.03 12.32 -27.17
N GLY A 103 10.76 11.35 -27.73
CA GLY A 103 11.51 11.49 -28.97
C GLY A 103 12.95 11.99 -28.79
N THR A 104 13.87 11.06 -28.58
CA THR A 104 15.24 11.20 -29.11
C THR A 104 15.70 9.81 -29.51
N GLU A 105 15.20 9.36 -30.65
CA GLU A 105 15.90 8.35 -31.43
C GLU A 105 17.17 9.03 -31.95
N ASN A 106 18.33 8.58 -31.46
CA ASN A 106 19.69 8.90 -31.90
C ASN A 106 20.15 10.37 -31.95
N ALA A 107 21.00 10.73 -31.00
CA ALA A 107 22.29 11.34 -31.33
C ALA A 107 23.28 10.98 -30.21
N ASP A 108 24.42 10.43 -30.63
CA ASP A 108 25.63 10.16 -29.87
C ASP A 108 25.86 11.06 -28.64
N VAL A 109 26.25 10.44 -27.54
CA VAL A 109 27.59 10.60 -26.95
C VAL A 109 27.58 9.87 -25.61
N GLN A 110 28.42 8.85 -25.54
CA GLN A 110 28.93 8.29 -24.30
C GLN A 110 29.36 9.44 -23.38
N LYS A 111 28.64 9.66 -22.27
CA LYS A 111 29.19 10.42 -21.15
C LYS A 111 29.54 9.44 -20.04
N PRO A 112 30.82 9.30 -19.68
CA PRO A 112 31.23 8.38 -18.64
C PRO A 112 30.55 8.74 -17.32
N ARG A 113 30.04 7.69 -16.68
CA ARG A 113 29.60 7.62 -15.29
C ARG A 113 30.57 8.44 -14.43
N ARG A 114 30.13 9.56 -13.87
CA ARG A 114 30.93 10.35 -12.93
C ARG A 114 31.14 9.47 -11.69
N SER A 115 32.35 8.93 -11.57
CA SER A 115 32.78 8.09 -10.46
C SER A 115 32.54 8.85 -9.15
N LEU A 116 31.93 8.20 -8.17
CA LEU A 116 31.97 8.67 -6.79
C LEU A 116 33.45 8.72 -6.38
N GLU A 117 33.97 9.92 -6.13
CA GLU A 117 35.33 10.07 -5.62
C GLU A 117 35.40 9.47 -4.21
N VAL A 118 36.33 8.53 -4.04
CA VAL A 118 36.68 7.92 -2.77
C VAL A 118 37.31 8.99 -1.88
N ILE A 119 36.77 9.13 -0.67
CA ILE A 119 37.29 10.03 0.37
C ILE A 119 38.73 9.58 0.70
N PRO A 120 39.75 10.44 0.59
CA PRO A 120 41.12 10.04 0.90
C PRO A 120 41.27 9.79 2.40
N GLU A 121 41.64 8.55 2.74
CA GLU A 121 42.05 8.12 4.07
C GLU A 121 43.39 8.79 4.40
N LYS A 122 43.45 9.57 5.48
CA LYS A 122 44.70 10.18 5.95
C LYS A 122 45.58 9.11 6.60
N ALA A 123 46.60 8.66 5.88
CA ALA A 123 47.77 8.02 6.47
C ALA A 123 48.67 9.11 7.08
N ASN A 124 48.92 9.04 8.39
CA ASN A 124 49.92 9.85 9.06
C ASN A 124 50.85 8.91 9.83
N ASP A 125 51.84 8.37 9.12
CA ASP A 125 53.05 7.80 9.71
C ASP A 125 54.19 8.77 9.43
N GLU A 126 54.70 9.41 10.48
CA GLU A 126 56.04 9.99 10.48
C GLU A 126 56.83 9.34 11.61
N THR A 127 57.83 8.56 11.22
CA THR A 127 58.87 8.02 12.11
C THR A 127 60.15 8.79 11.88
N GLY A 128 60.71 9.36 12.95
CA GLY A 128 62.16 9.44 13.19
C GLY A 128 62.95 10.59 12.57
N ASP A 129 63.42 11.50 13.44
CA ASP A 129 64.87 11.73 13.66
C ASP A 129 65.13 11.70 15.17
#